data_AF-A0A2W6EZQ5-F1
#
_entry.id   AF-A0A2W6EZQ5-F1
#
_cell.length_a   1.000
_cell.length_b   1.000
_cell.length_c   1.000
_cell.angle_alpha   90.00
_cell.angle_beta   90.00
_cell.angle_gamma   90.00
#
_symmetry.space_group_name_H-M   'P 1'
#
loop_
_entity.id
_entity.type
_entity.pdbx_description
1 polymer ?
#
loop_
_entity_poly.entity_id
_entity_poly.type
_entity_poly.pdbx_seq_one_letter_code
_entity_poly.pdbx_strand_id
1 'polypeptide(L)'
;MSTTSSRRAVVGPALAWSEKLSVQVSGAGTVASGGVVLPRLLADRLGLCAGLAEVMARSGFLPLRHRGQALVDAACSLAAGATCLRDIEAMTAQEEIFGPGAGASDTTMLRVLDELAGRLRADGLPGRRLARATAGARAKAWAGIVARHGQLPAAQVARKDLTRPAAQESARPGPVLVVRLDATLLDAASSKDRAAGTYNR
;
A
#
# COMPACT_ATOMS: atom_id res chain seq x y z
N MET A 1 -17.57 23.55 -18.61
CA MET A 1 -18.21 22.73 -17.56
C MET A 1 -18.72 21.46 -18.20
N SER A 2 -18.02 20.34 -18.04
CA SER A 2 -18.53 19.02 -18.44
C SER A 2 -18.31 18.07 -17.26
N THR A 3 -19.37 17.86 -16.50
CA THR A 3 -19.43 16.91 -15.39
C THR A 3 -19.77 15.53 -15.97
N THR A 4 -18.74 14.73 -16.20
CA THR A 4 -18.91 13.31 -16.51
C THR A 4 -19.40 12.58 -15.25
N SER A 5 -20.70 12.35 -15.17
CA SER A 5 -21.34 11.54 -14.13
C SER A 5 -21.00 10.07 -14.34
N SER A 6 -20.02 9.57 -13.59
CA SER A 6 -19.68 8.15 -13.52
C SER A 6 -20.60 7.44 -12.53
N ARG A 7 -21.22 6.33 -12.95
CA ARG A 7 -22.11 5.51 -12.12
C ARG A 7 -21.41 5.13 -10.81
N ARG A 8 -22.10 5.41 -9.70
CA ARG A 8 -21.62 5.19 -8.33
C ARG A 8 -21.54 3.69 -8.05
N ALA A 9 -20.31 3.15 -8.01
CA ALA A 9 -20.08 1.86 -7.36
C ALA A 9 -20.35 2.03 -5.87
N VAL A 10 -21.08 1.10 -5.25
CA VAL A 10 -21.26 1.08 -3.80
C VAL A 10 -19.88 1.00 -3.15
N VAL A 11 -19.49 2.09 -2.49
CA VAL A 11 -18.20 2.25 -1.83
C VAL A 11 -18.21 1.37 -0.58
N GLY A 12 -17.39 0.31 -0.59
CA GLY A 12 -17.17 -0.50 0.61
C GLY A 12 -16.56 0.36 1.73
N PRO A 13 -16.64 -0.08 3.01
CA PRO A 13 -16.16 0.70 4.16
C PRO A 13 -14.73 1.23 4.01
N ALA A 14 -13.86 0.49 3.32
CA ALA A 14 -12.47 0.87 3.04
C ALA A 14 -12.31 2.09 2.11
N LEU A 15 -13.32 2.44 1.30
CA LEU A 15 -13.27 3.56 0.35
C LEU A 15 -14.00 4.82 0.87
N ALA A 16 -14.65 4.75 2.04
CA ALA A 16 -15.49 5.83 2.57
C ALA A 16 -14.72 7.14 2.79
N TRP A 17 -13.44 7.06 3.17
CA TRP A 17 -12.56 8.23 3.34
C TRP A 17 -12.36 9.04 2.04
N SER A 18 -12.55 8.40 0.88
CA SER A 18 -12.34 9.02 -0.43
C SER A 18 -13.61 9.58 -1.07
N GLU A 19 -14.77 9.35 -0.46
CA GLU A 19 -16.04 9.89 -0.96
C GLU A 19 -15.97 11.42 -0.95
N LYS A 20 -16.09 12.03 -2.14
CA LYS A 20 -16.03 13.48 -2.37
C LYS A 20 -14.67 14.13 -2.02
N LEU A 21 -13.60 13.36 -1.88
CA LEU A 21 -12.27 13.91 -1.69
C LEU A 21 -11.84 14.68 -2.95
N SER A 22 -11.51 15.96 -2.79
CA SER A 22 -10.95 16.83 -3.84
C SER A 22 -9.63 17.42 -3.38
N VAL A 23 -8.56 17.21 -4.15
CA VAL A 23 -7.24 17.77 -3.87
C VAL A 23 -7.00 18.97 -4.78
N GLN A 24 -6.65 20.11 -4.20
CA GLN A 24 -6.36 21.36 -4.91
C GLN A 24 -5.02 21.94 -4.42
N VAL A 25 -4.42 22.83 -5.21
CA VAL A 25 -3.10 23.41 -4.92
C VAL A 25 -3.13 24.43 -3.77
N SER A 26 -4.32 24.85 -3.31
CA SER A 26 -4.51 25.79 -2.19
C SER A 26 -5.91 25.60 -1.56
N GLY A 27 -6.08 26.04 -0.32
CA GLY A 27 -7.36 25.97 0.41
C GLY A 27 -7.18 25.93 1.93
N ALA A 28 -8.29 25.93 2.67
CA ALA A 28 -8.27 25.57 4.08
C ALA A 28 -8.05 24.05 4.24
N GLY A 29 -7.26 23.62 5.23
CA GLY A 29 -6.89 22.21 5.40
C GLY A 29 -5.67 21.78 4.55
N THR A 30 -4.64 22.63 4.48
CA THR A 30 -3.39 22.31 3.79
C THR A 30 -2.72 21.09 4.40
N VAL A 31 -2.32 20.17 3.54
CA VAL A 31 -1.70 18.89 3.88
C VAL A 31 -0.27 18.85 3.35
N ALA A 32 0.62 18.16 4.06
CA ALA A 32 2.04 18.15 3.72
C ALA A 32 2.35 17.38 2.42
N SER A 33 1.50 16.42 2.04
CA SER A 33 1.71 15.59 0.86
C SER A 33 0.41 15.09 0.23
N GLY A 34 -0.15 15.85 -0.71
CA GLY A 34 -1.34 15.42 -1.48
C GLY A 34 -1.07 14.24 -2.42
N GLY A 35 0.20 13.99 -2.79
CA GLY A 35 0.59 12.90 -3.68
C GLY A 35 0.29 11.50 -3.13
N VAL A 36 0.10 11.39 -1.81
CA VAL A 36 -0.19 10.13 -1.11
C VAL A 36 -1.61 9.61 -1.37
N VAL A 37 -2.53 10.47 -1.82
CA VAL A 37 -3.94 10.12 -2.07
C VAL A 37 -4.07 9.07 -3.18
N LEU A 38 -3.31 9.22 -4.27
CA LEU A 38 -3.37 8.31 -5.42
C LEU A 38 -2.92 6.87 -5.09
N PRO A 39 -1.74 6.62 -4.49
CA PRO A 39 -1.34 5.27 -4.11
C PRO A 39 -2.27 4.66 -3.06
N ARG A 40 -2.80 5.47 -2.14
CA ARG A 40 -3.77 5.01 -1.14
C ARG A 40 -5.09 4.56 -1.77
N LEU A 41 -5.67 5.40 -2.64
CA LEU A 41 -6.84 5.06 -3.45
C LEU A 41 -6.62 3.81 -4.30
N LEU A 42 -5.46 3.70 -4.93
CA LEU A 42 -5.10 2.55 -5.74
C LEU A 42 -5.08 1.27 -4.89
N ALA A 43 -4.45 1.29 -3.71
CA ALA A 43 -4.41 0.15 -2.81
C ALA A 43 -5.81 -0.34 -2.43
N ASP A 44 -6.74 0.58 -2.12
CA ASP A 44 -8.13 0.24 -1.80
C ASP A 44 -8.88 -0.32 -3.02
N ARG A 45 -8.73 0.29 -4.19
CA ARG A 45 -9.38 -0.16 -5.45
C ARG A 45 -8.88 -1.54 -5.91
N LEU A 46 -7.61 -1.85 -5.64
CA LEU A 46 -7.05 -3.18 -5.87
C LEU A 46 -7.48 -4.19 -4.80
N GLY A 47 -8.11 -3.76 -3.72
CA GLY A 47 -8.50 -4.60 -2.59
C GLY A 47 -7.31 -5.04 -1.72
N LEU A 48 -6.17 -4.35 -1.83
CA LEU A 48 -4.99 -4.65 -1.01
C LEU A 48 -5.27 -4.40 0.47
N CYS A 49 -5.96 -3.31 0.81
CA CYS A 49 -6.36 -2.99 2.18
C CYS A 49 -7.21 -4.11 2.81
N ALA A 50 -8.24 -4.58 2.10
CA ALA A 50 -9.08 -5.69 2.54
C ALA A 50 -8.27 -7.00 2.67
N GLY A 51 -7.45 -7.34 1.68
CA GLY A 51 -6.61 -8.54 1.73
C GLY A 51 -5.61 -8.52 2.90
N LEU A 52 -5.02 -7.36 3.22
CA LEU A 52 -4.14 -7.20 4.38
C LEU A 52 -4.92 -7.31 5.70
N ALA A 53 -6.15 -6.80 5.76
CA ALA A 53 -7.01 -7.01 6.92
C ALA A 53 -7.33 -8.50 7.14
N GLU A 54 -7.58 -9.28 6.08
CA GLU A 54 -7.76 -10.73 6.18
C GLU A 54 -6.49 -11.46 6.65
N VAL A 55 -5.32 -11.06 6.14
CA VAL A 55 -4.02 -11.57 6.61
C VAL A 55 -3.85 -11.30 8.11
N MET A 56 -4.35 -10.16 8.58
CA MET A 56 -4.31 -9.68 9.96
C MET A 56 -5.55 -10.04 10.80
N ALA A 57 -6.50 -10.83 10.29
CA ALA A 57 -7.67 -11.28 11.04
C ALA A 57 -7.33 -12.45 11.97
N ARG A 58 -7.75 -12.41 13.24
CA ARG A 58 -7.59 -13.54 14.18
C ARG A 58 -8.90 -13.78 14.93
N SER A 59 -9.17 -15.06 15.24
CA SER A 59 -10.38 -15.44 15.96
C SER A 59 -10.44 -14.73 17.32
N GLY A 60 -11.64 -14.24 17.68
CA GLY A 60 -11.88 -13.61 18.98
C GLY A 60 -11.25 -12.23 19.19
N PHE A 61 -10.72 -11.57 18.15
CA PHE A 61 -10.18 -10.22 18.30
C PHE A 61 -10.59 -9.29 17.16
N LEU A 62 -11.23 -8.20 17.57
CA LEU A 62 -11.59 -7.07 16.73
C LEU A 62 -10.68 -5.90 17.10
N PRO A 63 -9.70 -5.54 16.24
CA PRO A 63 -8.79 -4.45 16.57
C PRO A 63 -9.53 -3.11 16.55
N LEU A 64 -9.24 -2.24 17.52
CA LEU A 64 -9.71 -0.84 17.52
C LEU A 64 -9.24 -0.03 16.30
N ARG A 65 -8.18 -0.51 15.63
CA ARG A 65 -7.61 0.11 14.43
C ARG A 65 -7.56 -0.92 13.31
N HIS A 66 -8.15 -0.58 12.17
CA HIS A 66 -8.22 -1.46 11.01
C HIS A 66 -6.82 -1.78 10.47
N ARG A 67 -6.38 -3.03 10.62
CA ARG A 67 -4.99 -3.45 10.34
C ARG A 67 -4.57 -3.31 8.89
N GLY A 68 -5.47 -3.63 7.96
CA GLY A 68 -5.22 -3.44 6.54
C GLY A 68 -5.01 -1.97 6.18
N GLN A 69 -5.78 -1.08 6.80
CA GLN A 69 -5.67 0.36 6.61
C GLN A 69 -4.36 0.89 7.21
N ALA A 70 -4.04 0.52 8.44
CA ALA A 70 -2.80 0.92 9.10
C ALA A 70 -1.55 0.52 8.28
N LEU A 71 -1.53 -0.68 7.70
CA LEU A 71 -0.42 -1.14 6.87
C LEU A 71 -0.33 -0.40 5.53
N VAL A 72 -1.45 -0.15 4.87
CA VAL A 72 -1.46 0.63 3.62
C VAL A 72 -1.08 2.08 3.88
N ASP A 73 -1.55 2.69 4.96
CA ASP A 73 -1.20 4.06 5.35
C ASP A 73 0.28 4.20 5.66
N ALA A 74 0.84 3.25 6.44
CA ALA A 74 2.27 3.21 6.68
C ALA A 74 3.07 3.12 5.38
N ALA A 75 2.68 2.24 4.46
CA ALA A 75 3.35 2.12 3.16
C ALA A 75 3.25 3.40 2.32
N CYS A 76 2.10 4.08 2.36
CA CYS A 76 1.89 5.34 1.65
C CYS A 76 2.70 6.48 2.27
N SER A 77 2.79 6.55 3.61
CA SER A 77 3.63 7.50 4.33
C SER A 77 5.12 7.28 4.01
N LEU A 78 5.59 6.03 3.99
CA LEU A 78 6.96 5.69 3.56
C LEU A 78 7.23 6.14 2.11
N ALA A 79 6.29 5.89 1.21
CA ALA A 79 6.39 6.35 -0.18
C ALA A 79 6.38 7.88 -0.31
N ALA A 80 5.76 8.58 0.65
CA ALA A 80 5.77 10.02 0.75
C ALA A 80 7.02 10.60 1.46
N GLY A 81 7.96 9.73 1.88
CA GLY A 81 9.23 10.13 2.48
C GLY A 81 9.34 9.97 4.00
N ALA A 82 8.37 9.34 4.66
CA ALA A 82 8.51 8.97 6.07
C ALA A 82 9.71 8.03 6.25
N THR A 83 10.49 8.27 7.30
CA THR A 83 11.68 7.47 7.62
C THR A 83 11.58 6.77 8.98
N CYS A 84 10.63 7.19 9.83
CA CYS A 84 10.38 6.60 11.13
C CYS A 84 8.89 6.47 11.46
N LEU A 85 8.56 5.80 12.59
CA LEU A 85 7.19 5.63 13.04
C LEU A 85 6.51 6.96 13.42
N ARG A 86 7.26 7.94 13.92
CA ARG A 86 6.72 9.28 14.23
C ARG A 86 6.34 10.04 12.96
N ASP A 87 7.09 9.88 11.88
CA ASP A 87 6.73 10.46 10.57
C ASP A 87 5.43 9.83 10.06
N ILE A 88 5.27 8.51 10.22
CA ILE A 88 4.03 7.80 9.87
C ILE A 88 2.86 8.32 10.70
N GLU A 89 3.03 8.47 12.02
CA GLU A 89 2.01 9.05 12.90
C GLU A 89 1.62 10.47 12.46
N ALA A 90 2.60 11.36 12.26
CA ALA A 90 2.36 12.74 11.83
C ALA A 90 1.68 12.83 10.46
N MET A 91 2.01 11.94 9.53
CA MET A 91 1.37 11.87 8.23
C MET A 91 -0.07 11.36 8.35
N THR A 92 -0.28 10.24 9.03
CA THR A 92 -1.61 9.59 9.13
C THR A 92 -2.59 10.33 10.04
N ALA A 93 -2.09 11.24 10.89
CA ALA A 93 -2.91 12.18 11.66
C ALA A 93 -3.64 13.22 10.79
N GLN A 94 -3.26 13.40 9.51
CA GLN A 94 -3.97 14.25 8.55
C GLN A 94 -5.23 13.53 8.07
N GLU A 95 -6.29 13.55 8.88
CA GLU A 95 -7.55 12.84 8.62
C GLU A 95 -8.24 13.30 7.33
N GLU A 96 -7.94 14.50 6.82
CA GLU A 96 -8.43 15.00 5.53
C GLU A 96 -7.96 14.11 4.35
N ILE A 97 -6.78 13.51 4.47
CA ILE A 97 -6.24 12.57 3.48
C ILE A 97 -6.54 11.13 3.88
N PHE A 98 -6.28 10.80 5.14
CA PHE A 98 -6.21 9.40 5.56
C PHE A 98 -7.54 8.86 6.10
N GLY A 99 -8.51 9.76 6.31
CA GLY A 99 -9.81 9.46 6.85
C GLY A 99 -9.82 9.33 8.37
N PRO A 100 -11.02 9.31 8.97
CA PRO A 100 -11.18 9.19 10.42
C PRO A 100 -10.53 7.92 10.97
N GLY A 101 -9.74 8.06 12.04
CA GLY A 101 -9.15 6.92 12.75
C GLY A 101 -7.94 6.28 12.06
N ALA A 102 -7.40 6.90 11.01
CA ALA A 102 -6.18 6.48 10.36
C ALA A 102 -4.90 6.84 11.15
N GLY A 103 -4.97 7.89 11.97
CA GLY A 103 -3.90 8.31 12.88
C GLY A 103 -3.56 7.19 13.87
N ALA A 104 -2.54 6.41 13.53
CA ALA A 104 -1.97 5.40 14.40
C ALA A 104 -0.72 6.00 15.05
N SER A 105 -0.72 6.06 16.39
CA SER A 105 0.47 6.47 17.13
C SER A 105 1.66 5.57 16.81
N ASP A 106 2.88 6.07 17.04
CA ASP A 106 4.11 5.28 16.90
C ASP A 106 4.03 3.91 17.60
N THR A 107 3.52 3.88 18.83
CA THR A 107 3.26 2.70 19.65
C THR A 107 2.19 1.79 19.07
N THR A 108 1.14 2.35 18.47
CA THR A 108 0.11 1.58 17.78
C THR A 108 0.69 0.91 16.54
N MET A 109 1.46 1.65 15.74
CA MET A 109 2.11 1.11 14.55
C MET A 109 3.16 0.05 14.90
N LEU A 110 3.93 0.23 15.96
CA LEU A 110 4.86 -0.79 16.43
C LEU A 110 4.13 -2.10 16.75
N ARG A 111 2.97 -2.03 17.43
CA ARG A 111 2.13 -3.22 17.71
C ARG A 111 1.55 -3.84 16.46
N VAL A 112 1.19 -3.05 15.45
CA VAL A 112 0.71 -3.55 14.15
C VAL A 112 1.82 -4.33 13.44
N LEU A 113 3.04 -3.79 13.41
CA LEU A 113 4.20 -4.42 12.79
C LEU A 113 4.63 -5.68 13.54
N ASP A 114 4.61 -5.66 14.88
CA ASP A 114 4.92 -6.84 15.68
C ASP A 114 3.86 -7.94 15.49
N GLU A 115 2.58 -7.59 15.40
CA GLU A 115 1.53 -8.52 15.06
C GLU A 115 1.77 -9.14 13.67
N LEU A 116 2.14 -8.35 12.67
CA LEU A 116 2.47 -8.82 11.33
C LEU A 116 3.70 -9.75 11.36
N ALA A 117 4.76 -9.38 12.06
CA ALA A 117 5.97 -10.18 12.19
C ALA A 117 5.69 -11.51 12.90
N GLY A 118 4.88 -11.50 13.96
CA GLY A 118 4.40 -12.70 14.64
C GLY A 118 3.64 -13.63 13.69
N ARG A 119 2.83 -13.09 12.79
CA ARG A 119 2.14 -13.90 11.76
C ARG A 119 3.10 -14.50 10.76
N LEU A 120 4.04 -13.72 10.25
CA LEU A 120 5.01 -14.20 9.26
C LEU A 120 5.88 -15.34 9.81
N ARG A 121 6.16 -15.34 11.12
CA ARG A 121 6.93 -16.38 11.82
C ARG A 121 6.12 -17.65 12.14
N ALA A 122 4.79 -17.61 12.09
CA ALA A 122 3.96 -18.80 12.30
C ALA A 122 3.97 -19.66 11.03
N ASP A 123 4.49 -20.90 11.12
CA ASP A 123 4.39 -22.06 10.19
C ASP A 123 4.42 -21.87 8.65
N GLY A 124 4.69 -20.65 8.15
CA GLY A 124 4.66 -20.26 6.74
C GLY A 124 3.27 -19.99 6.15
N LEU A 125 2.16 -20.39 6.79
CA LEU A 125 0.81 -20.17 6.25
C LEU A 125 0.43 -18.68 6.12
N PRO A 126 0.73 -17.80 7.09
CA PRO A 126 0.45 -16.37 6.95
C PRO A 126 1.32 -15.69 5.89
N GLY A 127 2.54 -16.18 5.66
CA GLY A 127 3.37 -15.75 4.52
C GLY A 127 2.70 -16.04 3.17
N ARG A 128 2.09 -17.23 3.02
CA ARG A 128 1.31 -17.57 1.82
C ARG A 128 0.06 -16.70 1.67
N ARG A 129 -0.63 -16.36 2.77
CA ARG A 129 -1.78 -15.46 2.75
C ARG A 129 -1.38 -14.06 2.30
N LEU A 130 -0.27 -13.52 2.83
CA LEU A 130 0.27 -12.23 2.39
C LEU A 130 0.67 -12.26 0.91
N ALA A 131 1.35 -13.31 0.47
CA ALA A 131 1.71 -13.49 -0.93
C ALA A 131 0.46 -13.54 -1.84
N ARG A 132 -0.61 -14.22 -1.40
CA ARG A 132 -1.89 -14.29 -2.13
C ARG A 132 -2.59 -12.92 -2.18
N ALA A 133 -2.67 -12.19 -1.07
CA ALA A 133 -3.28 -10.87 -1.02
C ALA A 133 -2.56 -9.88 -1.96
N THR A 134 -1.22 -9.85 -1.90
CA THR A 134 -0.41 -8.99 -2.77
C THR A 134 -0.47 -9.43 -4.24
N ALA A 135 -0.47 -10.73 -4.53
CA ALA A 135 -0.65 -11.25 -5.88
C ALA A 135 -2.02 -10.91 -6.47
N GLY A 136 -3.10 -11.02 -5.68
CA GLY A 136 -4.45 -10.64 -6.10
C GLY A 136 -4.57 -9.15 -6.44
N ALA A 137 -3.95 -8.28 -5.62
CA ALA A 137 -3.87 -6.85 -5.91
C ALA A 137 -3.08 -6.58 -7.21
N ARG A 138 -1.93 -7.24 -7.41
CA ARG A 138 -1.15 -7.14 -8.66
C ARG A 138 -1.93 -7.59 -9.89
N ALA A 139 -2.64 -8.73 -9.80
CA ALA A 139 -3.42 -9.26 -10.91
C ALA A 139 -4.51 -8.27 -11.35
N LYS A 140 -5.21 -7.64 -10.39
CA LYS A 140 -6.20 -6.58 -10.69
C LYS A 140 -5.55 -5.35 -11.34
N ALA A 141 -4.39 -4.92 -10.85
CA ALA A 141 -3.67 -3.80 -11.43
C ALA A 141 -3.28 -4.10 -12.88
N TRP A 142 -2.74 -5.29 -13.13
CA TRP A 142 -2.38 -5.73 -14.47
C TRP A 142 -3.57 -5.81 -15.40
N ALA A 143 -4.69 -6.38 -14.94
CA ALA A 143 -5.93 -6.41 -15.72
C ALA A 143 -6.40 -5.00 -16.09
N GLY A 144 -6.33 -4.04 -15.15
CA GLY A 144 -6.68 -2.64 -15.43
C GLY A 144 -5.76 -1.97 -16.45
N ILE A 145 -4.45 -2.22 -16.37
CA ILE A 145 -3.48 -1.73 -17.35
C ILE A 145 -3.77 -2.31 -18.74
N VAL A 146 -3.95 -3.62 -18.84
CA VAL A 146 -4.25 -4.30 -20.11
C VAL A 146 -5.58 -3.81 -20.68
N ALA A 147 -6.63 -3.68 -19.86
CA ALA A 147 -7.93 -3.17 -20.30
C ALA A 147 -7.83 -1.75 -20.87
N ARG A 148 -6.94 -0.90 -20.33
CA ARG A 148 -6.75 0.48 -20.78
C ARG A 148 -5.78 0.62 -21.97
N HIS A 149 -4.73 -0.18 -22.00
CA HIS A 149 -3.57 0.01 -22.89
C HIS A 149 -3.33 -1.16 -23.86
N GLY A 150 -4.14 -2.22 -23.79
CA GLY A 150 -4.05 -3.42 -24.62
C GLY A 150 -2.97 -4.43 -24.18
N GLN A 151 -1.95 -3.98 -23.45
CA GLN A 151 -0.88 -4.82 -22.91
C GLN A 151 -0.22 -4.18 -21.70
N LEU A 152 0.57 -4.96 -20.96
CA LEU A 152 1.46 -4.42 -19.92
C LEU A 152 2.63 -3.67 -20.56
N PRO A 153 3.13 -2.58 -19.95
CA PRO A 153 4.25 -1.81 -20.49
C PRO A 153 5.52 -2.66 -20.48
N ALA A 154 6.23 -2.70 -21.61
CA ALA A 154 7.52 -3.36 -21.71
C ALA A 154 8.58 -2.62 -20.88
N ALA A 155 9.52 -3.37 -20.33
CA ALA A 155 10.75 -2.78 -19.80
C ALA A 155 11.50 -2.08 -20.95
N GLN A 156 12.00 -0.88 -20.69
CA GLN A 156 12.76 -0.14 -21.69
C GLN A 156 14.26 -0.31 -21.51
N VAL A 157 14.95 -0.63 -22.60
CA VAL A 157 16.41 -0.66 -22.69
C VAL A 157 16.83 0.31 -23.78
N ALA A 158 17.66 1.29 -23.45
CA ALA A 158 18.03 2.37 -24.37
C ALA A 158 16.81 3.07 -25.03
N ARG A 159 15.74 3.30 -24.25
CA ARG A 159 14.45 3.88 -24.68
C ARG A 159 13.70 3.07 -25.74
N LYS A 160 14.03 1.78 -25.91
CA LYS A 160 13.31 0.84 -26.76
C LYS A 160 12.63 -0.22 -25.89
N ASP A 161 11.41 -0.57 -26.27
CA ASP A 161 10.66 -1.63 -25.61
C ASP A 161 11.36 -2.96 -25.81
N LEU A 162 11.69 -3.64 -24.72
CA LEU A 162 12.23 -4.98 -24.75
C LEU A 162 11.08 -5.96 -24.99
N THR A 163 11.08 -6.62 -26.14
CA THR A 163 10.04 -7.57 -26.54
C THR A 163 10.59 -8.98 -26.69
N ARG A 164 9.81 -9.97 -26.29
CA ARG A 164 10.07 -11.38 -26.59
C ARG A 164 9.61 -11.67 -28.02
N PRO A 165 10.36 -12.47 -28.81
CA PRO A 165 9.91 -12.88 -30.13
C PRO A 165 8.52 -13.51 -30.07
N ALA A 166 7.73 -13.28 -31.11
CA ALA A 166 6.41 -13.89 -31.25
C ALA A 166 6.54 -15.42 -31.34
N ALA A 167 5.65 -16.15 -30.65
CA ALA A 167 5.64 -17.61 -30.70
C ALA A 167 5.15 -18.17 -32.05
N GLN A 168 4.47 -17.33 -32.85
CA GLN A 168 3.96 -17.62 -34.19
C GLN A 168 4.12 -16.38 -35.06
N GLU A 169 4.32 -16.54 -36.37
CA GLU A 169 4.53 -15.44 -37.32
C GLU A 169 3.40 -14.39 -37.31
N SER A 170 2.16 -14.80 -37.02
CA SER A 170 0.98 -13.93 -36.98
C SER A 170 0.79 -13.20 -35.64
N ALA A 171 1.58 -13.53 -34.61
CA ALA A 171 1.39 -12.99 -33.26
C ALA A 171 2.24 -11.74 -33.01
N ARG A 172 1.72 -10.82 -32.19
CA ARG A 172 2.47 -9.64 -31.75
C ARG A 172 3.61 -10.07 -30.79
N PRO A 173 4.82 -9.51 -30.91
CA PRO A 173 5.88 -9.70 -29.92
C PRO A 173 5.39 -9.32 -28.52
N GLY A 174 5.63 -10.18 -27.53
CA GLY A 174 5.16 -9.96 -26.16
C GLY A 174 6.08 -9.01 -25.40
N PRO A 175 5.56 -8.15 -24.50
CA PRO A 175 6.41 -7.28 -23.69
C PRO A 175 7.24 -8.10 -22.69
N VAL A 176 8.51 -7.73 -22.49
CA VAL A 176 9.31 -8.24 -21.38
C VAL A 176 9.03 -7.40 -20.14
N LEU A 177 8.62 -8.05 -19.07
CA LEU A 177 8.36 -7.42 -17.77
C LEU A 177 9.50 -7.73 -16.82
N VAL A 178 9.99 -6.71 -16.12
CA VAL A 178 11.02 -6.87 -15.08
C VAL A 178 10.37 -6.57 -13.74
N VAL A 179 10.39 -7.56 -12.84
CA VAL A 179 9.88 -7.43 -11.47
C VAL A 179 11.06 -7.55 -10.52
N ARG A 180 11.32 -6.50 -9.71
CA ARG A 180 12.27 -6.60 -8.60
C ARG A 180 11.67 -7.51 -7.53
N LEU A 181 12.40 -8.55 -7.15
CA LEU A 181 11.96 -9.56 -6.17
C LEU A 181 12.56 -9.35 -4.77
N ASP A 182 13.57 -8.51 -4.65
CA ASP A 182 14.39 -8.31 -3.47
C ASP A 182 14.18 -6.90 -2.89
N ALA A 183 13.43 -6.82 -1.80
CA ALA A 183 13.59 -5.73 -0.84
C ALA A 183 14.74 -6.14 0.09
N THR A 184 15.95 -5.68 -0.22
CA THR A 184 17.08 -5.86 0.70
C THR A 184 16.80 -5.01 1.95
N LEU A 185 16.45 -5.66 3.05
CA LEU A 185 16.49 -5.03 4.36
C LEU A 185 17.97 -4.91 4.74
N LEU A 186 18.47 -3.67 4.83
CA LEU A 186 19.76 -3.39 5.43
C LEU A 186 19.52 -3.18 6.92
N ASP A 187 20.23 -3.90 7.77
CA ASP A 187 20.24 -3.60 9.20
C ASP A 187 20.75 -2.17 9.37
N ALA A 188 19.88 -1.29 9.87
CA ALA A 188 20.28 0.04 10.28
C ALA A 188 21.18 -0.12 11.50
N ALA A 189 22.48 0.10 11.34
CA ALA A 189 23.42 0.11 12.45
C ALA A 189 22.94 1.10 13.52
N SER A 190 22.55 0.58 14.68
CA SER A 190 22.18 1.38 15.83
C SER A 190 23.28 1.24 16.88
N SER A 191 23.82 2.37 17.34
CA SER A 191 24.75 2.40 18.47
C SER A 191 24.10 1.96 19.80
N LYS A 192 22.80 1.69 19.79
CA LYS A 192 22.02 1.23 20.95
C LYS A 192 21.72 -0.26 20.92
N ASP A 193 22.42 -1.03 20.08
CA ASP A 193 22.27 -2.48 20.09
C ASP A 193 22.67 -3.00 21.48
N ARG A 194 21.71 -3.57 22.22
CA ARG A 194 21.78 -3.94 23.66
C ARG A 194 21.72 -2.80 24.70
N ALA A 195 21.12 -1.65 24.38
CA ALA A 195 20.85 -0.65 25.42
C ALA A 195 19.91 -1.22 26.50
N ALA A 196 20.39 -1.31 27.74
CA ALA A 196 19.56 -1.63 28.90
C ALA A 196 18.62 -0.46 29.21
N GLY A 197 17.38 -0.76 29.61
CA GLY A 197 16.40 0.27 29.95
C GLY A 197 16.84 1.11 31.15
N THR A 198 17.10 2.40 30.94
CA THR A 198 17.38 3.39 31.99
C THR A 198 16.08 4.08 32.43
N TYR A 199 15.08 3.29 32.83
CA TYR A 199 13.94 3.85 33.56
C TYR A 199 14.34 4.05 35.02
N ASN A 200 14.20 5.28 35.53
CA ASN A 200 14.30 5.53 36.96
C ASN A 200 13.13 4.85 37.67
N ARG A 201 13.43 4.20 38.81
CA ARG A 201 12.42 3.61 39.70
C ARG A 201 11.65 4.68 40.46
#